data_AF-I1P291-F1
#
_entry.id   AF-I1P291-F1
#
_cell.length_a   1.000
_cell.length_b   1.000
_cell.length_c   1.000
_cell.angle_alpha   90.00
_cell.angle_beta   90.00
_cell.angle_gamma   90.00
#
_symmetry.space_group_name_H-M   'P 1'
#
loop_
_entity.id
_entity.type
_entity.pdbx_description
1 polymer ?
#
loop_
_entity_poly.entity_id
_entity_poly.type
_entity_poly.pdbx_seq_one_letter_code
_entity_poly.pdbx_strand_id
1 'polypeptide(L)'
;MGMAQSSSSSSRPSDSEQLEEPSKPVMALDKAKEIVASSPVVVFSKTYCPFCARVKRLLAELAASYKAVELDVESDGSELQSALADWTGQRTVPCVFIKGKHIGGCDDTMAMHKGGNLVPLLTEAGAIATPSL
;
A
#
# COMPACT_ATOMS: atom_id res chain seq x y z
N MET A 1 63.48 42.21 5.13
CA MET A 1 62.14 41.85 5.63
C MET A 1 61.11 42.31 4.60
N GLY A 2 60.69 41.43 3.69
CA GLY A 2 59.69 41.75 2.66
C GLY A 2 58.28 41.36 3.10
N MET A 3 57.32 42.25 2.91
CA MET A 3 55.93 42.08 3.32
C MET A 3 55.09 41.30 2.28
N ALA A 4 54.21 40.51 2.87
CA ALA A 4 53.06 39.74 2.42
C ALA A 4 52.31 40.09 1.11
N GLN A 5 51.99 38.99 0.42
CA GLN A 5 50.68 38.51 -0.07
C GLN A 5 50.04 39.17 -1.30
N SER A 6 50.04 38.38 -2.39
CA SER A 6 49.07 38.40 -3.47
C SER A 6 48.56 36.98 -3.66
N SER A 7 47.26 36.76 -3.54
CA SER A 7 46.55 35.72 -4.32
C SER A 7 45.05 35.81 -4.05
N SER A 8 44.37 36.28 -5.08
CA SER A 8 42.96 36.08 -5.40
C SER A 8 42.54 34.61 -5.28
N SER A 9 41.46 34.33 -4.57
CA SER A 9 40.76 33.04 -4.67
C SER A 9 39.70 33.11 -5.78
N SER A 10 40.00 32.40 -6.87
CA SER A 10 39.06 32.07 -7.95
C SER A 10 38.35 30.75 -7.63
N SER A 11 37.04 30.70 -7.93
CA SER A 11 36.29 29.59 -8.61
C SER A 11 36.35 28.17 -8.01
N ARG A 12 35.30 27.35 -7.91
CA ARG A 12 33.96 27.22 -8.53
C ARG A 12 33.18 26.15 -7.71
N PRO A 13 31.84 26.04 -7.85
CA PRO A 13 31.06 24.99 -7.19
C PRO A 13 31.20 23.67 -7.95
N SER A 14 31.10 22.55 -7.25
CA SER A 14 30.87 21.24 -7.85
C SER A 14 29.76 20.57 -7.05
N ASP A 15 28.54 21.02 -7.32
CA ASP A 15 27.34 20.25 -7.05
C ASP A 15 27.50 18.91 -7.78
N SER A 16 27.89 17.92 -7.01
CA SER A 16 27.92 16.53 -7.45
C SER A 16 26.48 16.04 -7.30
N GLU A 17 25.74 16.00 -8.40
CA GLU A 17 24.51 15.21 -8.49
C GLU A 17 24.88 13.76 -8.14
N GLN A 18 24.69 13.42 -6.88
CA GLN A 18 24.70 12.05 -6.40
C GLN A 18 23.36 11.45 -6.77
N LEU A 19 23.37 10.61 -7.81
CA LEU A 19 22.30 9.67 -8.09
C LEU A 19 22.23 8.71 -6.90
N GLU A 20 21.38 9.03 -5.92
CA GLU A 20 21.04 8.13 -4.82
C GLU A 20 20.25 6.95 -5.40
N GLU A 21 20.86 5.76 -5.37
CA GLU A 21 20.18 4.50 -5.62
C GLU A 21 18.91 4.43 -4.75
N PRO A 22 17.73 4.10 -5.31
CA PRO A 22 16.50 4.11 -4.54
C PRO A 22 16.61 3.13 -3.38
N SER A 23 16.61 3.66 -2.16
CA SER A 23 16.68 2.86 -0.94
C SER A 23 15.54 1.84 -0.91
N LYS A 24 15.83 0.61 -0.46
CA LYS A 24 14.87 -0.53 -0.37
C LYS A 24 13.45 -0.18 0.13
N PRO A 25 13.23 0.70 1.13
CA PRO A 25 11.87 1.06 1.57
C PRO A 25 11.04 1.79 0.49
N VAL A 26 11.67 2.57 -0.40
CA VAL A 26 10.96 3.26 -1.50
C VAL A 26 10.36 2.23 -2.47
N MET A 27 11.13 1.19 -2.80
CA MET A 27 10.69 0.13 -3.72
C MET A 27 9.48 -0.66 -3.19
N ALA A 28 9.43 -0.95 -1.88
CA ALA A 28 8.32 -1.70 -1.29
C ALA A 28 7.02 -0.89 -1.27
N LEU A 29 7.09 0.42 -1.02
CA LEU A 29 5.92 1.29 -1.07
C LEU A 29 5.36 1.42 -2.48
N ASP A 30 6.22 1.59 -3.48
CA ASP A 30 5.79 1.67 -4.88
C ASP A 30 5.14 0.36 -5.32
N LYS A 31 5.75 -0.80 -4.99
CA LYS A 31 5.13 -2.12 -5.19
C LYS A 31 3.76 -2.23 -4.53
N ALA A 32 3.62 -1.80 -3.27
CA ALA A 32 2.34 -1.85 -2.57
C ALA A 32 1.26 -1.00 -3.28
N LYS A 33 1.62 0.20 -3.74
CA LYS A 33 0.72 1.08 -4.50
C LYS A 33 0.34 0.51 -5.86
N GLU A 34 1.28 -0.10 -6.57
CA GLU A 34 1.02 -0.80 -7.85
C GLU A 34 0.05 -1.97 -7.66
N ILE A 35 0.26 -2.79 -6.62
CA ILE A 35 -0.65 -3.87 -6.26
C ILE A 35 -2.05 -3.30 -6.00
N VAL A 36 -2.15 -2.23 -5.19
CA VAL A 36 -3.42 -1.56 -4.87
C VAL A 36 -4.11 -0.99 -6.12
N ALA A 37 -3.35 -0.48 -7.08
CA ALA A 37 -3.90 0.01 -8.35
C ALA A 37 -4.32 -1.10 -9.32
N SER A 38 -3.78 -2.32 -9.17
CA SER A 38 -4.00 -3.44 -10.09
C SER A 38 -5.36 -4.13 -9.96
N SER A 39 -6.15 -3.84 -8.93
CA SER A 39 -7.43 -4.52 -8.67
C SER A 39 -8.42 -3.62 -7.94
N PRO A 40 -9.74 -3.74 -8.21
CA PRO A 40 -10.78 -2.99 -7.50
C PRO A 40 -10.73 -3.13 -5.99
N VAL A 41 -10.39 -4.33 -5.50
CA VAL A 41 -10.25 -4.65 -4.09
C VAL A 41 -8.93 -5.39 -3.88
N VAL A 42 -8.16 -4.95 -2.90
CA VAL A 42 -6.93 -5.61 -2.46
C VAL A 42 -7.01 -5.91 -0.97
N VAL A 43 -6.62 -7.12 -0.59
CA VAL A 43 -6.51 -7.56 0.80
C VAL A 43 -5.08 -8.01 1.04
N PHE A 44 -4.29 -7.17 1.71
CA PHE A 44 -3.03 -7.64 2.28
C PHE A 44 -3.34 -8.50 3.51
N SER A 45 -2.85 -9.74 3.49
CA SER A 45 -3.31 -10.85 4.29
C SER A 45 -2.13 -11.63 4.86
N LYS A 46 -2.42 -12.58 5.75
CA LYS A 46 -1.53 -13.70 6.04
C LYS A 46 -2.32 -15.00 6.04
N THR A 47 -1.71 -16.10 5.57
CA THR A 47 -2.41 -17.37 5.34
C THR A 47 -3.03 -17.93 6.63
N TYR A 48 -2.36 -17.74 7.75
CA TYR A 48 -2.78 -18.23 9.08
C TYR A 48 -3.74 -17.28 9.83
N CYS A 49 -4.06 -16.11 9.28
CA CYS A 49 -4.83 -15.10 10.01
C CYS A 49 -6.35 -15.32 9.92
N PRO A 50 -7.06 -15.57 11.04
CA PRO A 50 -8.50 -15.81 11.01
C PRO A 50 -9.30 -14.56 10.61
N PHE A 51 -8.81 -13.36 10.92
CA PHE A 51 -9.44 -12.09 10.52
C PHE A 51 -9.36 -11.87 9.01
N CYS A 52 -8.25 -12.28 8.38
CA CYS A 52 -8.13 -12.25 6.91
C CYS A 52 -9.11 -13.23 6.26
N ALA A 53 -9.23 -14.44 6.80
CA ALA A 53 -10.20 -15.42 6.32
C ALA A 53 -11.64 -14.90 6.41
N ARG A 54 -11.99 -14.19 7.48
CA ARG A 54 -13.31 -13.54 7.63
C ARG A 54 -13.58 -12.51 6.54
N VAL A 55 -12.63 -11.60 6.26
CA VAL A 55 -12.77 -10.60 5.19
C VAL A 55 -12.90 -11.27 3.82
N LYS A 56 -12.02 -12.24 3.51
CA LYS A 56 -12.07 -12.98 2.25
C LYS A 56 -13.39 -13.73 2.05
N ARG A 57 -13.93 -14.33 3.12
CA ARG A 57 -15.24 -14.98 3.10
C ARG A 57 -16.36 -13.98 2.82
N LEU A 58 -16.38 -12.84 3.50
CA LEU A 58 -17.40 -11.81 3.26
C LEU A 58 -17.37 -11.33 1.79
N LEU A 59 -16.19 -11.05 1.24
CA LEU A 59 -16.04 -10.65 -0.16
C LEU A 59 -16.53 -11.74 -1.11
N ALA A 60 -16.25 -13.01 -0.82
CA ALA A 60 -16.74 -14.14 -1.61
C ALA A 60 -18.28 -14.29 -1.52
N GLU A 61 -18.88 -14.12 -0.35
CA GLU A 61 -20.34 -14.16 -0.15
C GLU A 61 -21.06 -13.05 -0.92
N LEU A 62 -20.40 -11.89 -1.07
CA LEU A 62 -20.88 -10.77 -1.89
C LEU A 62 -20.57 -10.92 -3.38
N ALA A 63 -19.95 -12.02 -3.80
CA ALA A 63 -19.45 -12.24 -5.16
C ALA A 63 -18.53 -11.11 -5.66
N ALA A 64 -17.78 -10.49 -4.74
CA ALA A 64 -16.83 -9.44 -5.05
C ALA A 64 -15.52 -10.03 -5.57
N SER A 65 -15.03 -9.52 -6.69
CA SER A 65 -13.66 -9.76 -7.15
C SER A 65 -12.65 -9.02 -6.25
N TYR A 66 -11.59 -9.72 -5.87
CA TYR A 66 -10.50 -9.16 -5.07
C TYR A 66 -9.18 -9.86 -5.33
N LYS A 67 -8.07 -9.16 -5.05
CA LYS A 67 -6.72 -9.72 -5.00
C LYS A 67 -6.29 -9.87 -3.53
N ALA A 68 -5.89 -11.07 -3.12
CA ALA A 68 -5.22 -11.29 -1.84
C ALA A 68 -3.70 -11.33 -2.05
N VAL A 69 -2.97 -10.66 -1.17
CA VAL A 69 -1.50 -10.74 -1.10
C VAL A 69 -1.13 -11.28 0.27
N GLU A 70 -0.60 -12.50 0.30
CA GLU A 70 -0.29 -13.22 1.53
C GLU A 70 1.14 -12.88 1.98
N LEU A 71 1.28 -11.90 2.87
CA LEU A 71 2.57 -11.32 3.26
C LEU A 71 3.51 -12.32 3.95
N ASP A 72 3.02 -13.45 4.44
CA ASP A 72 3.83 -14.50 5.05
C ASP A 72 4.48 -15.45 4.03
N VAL A 73 4.07 -15.41 2.75
CA VAL A 73 4.67 -16.19 1.66
C VAL A 73 5.38 -15.34 0.61
N GLU A 74 5.11 -14.04 0.56
CA GLU A 74 5.89 -13.10 -0.25
C GLU A 74 7.31 -12.95 0.29
N SER A 75 8.32 -13.03 -0.60
CA SER A 75 9.74 -12.91 -0.21
C SER A 75 10.08 -11.56 0.42
N ASP A 76 9.36 -10.51 0.03
CA ASP A 76 9.48 -9.13 0.53
C ASP A 76 8.25 -8.74 1.40
N GLY A 77 7.57 -9.72 1.99
CA GLY A 77 6.34 -9.49 2.73
C GLY A 77 6.53 -8.64 3.99
N SER A 78 7.68 -8.70 4.64
CA SER A 78 8.00 -7.86 5.80
C SER A 78 8.20 -6.39 5.42
N GLU A 79 8.86 -6.17 4.28
CA GLU A 79 9.08 -4.85 3.69
C GLU A 79 7.76 -4.25 3.22
N LEU A 80 6.91 -5.04 2.54
CA LEU A 80 5.54 -4.64 2.20
C LEU A 80 4.72 -4.30 3.45
N GLN A 81 4.79 -5.11 4.51
CA GLN A 81 4.09 -4.82 5.76
C GLN A 81 4.55 -3.51 6.40
N SER A 82 5.85 -3.22 6.34
CA SER A 82 6.43 -1.98 6.85
C SER A 82 6.00 -0.78 6.02
N ALA A 83 6.05 -0.90 4.69
CA ALA A 83 5.58 0.14 3.77
C ALA A 83 4.08 0.45 3.93
N LEU A 84 3.26 -0.59 4.13
CA LEU A 84 1.84 -0.42 4.46
C LEU A 84 1.65 0.34 5.77
N ALA A 85 2.44 0.04 6.79
CA ALA A 85 2.39 0.75 8.06
C ALA A 85 2.77 2.23 7.91
N ASP A 86 3.80 2.54 7.12
CA ASP A 86 4.21 3.92 6.87
C ASP A 86 3.17 4.69 6.04
N TRP A 87 2.55 4.03 5.07
CA TRP A 87 1.56 4.65 4.18
C TRP A 87 0.20 4.85 4.86
N THR A 88 -0.26 3.87 5.62
CA THR A 88 -1.64 3.82 6.15
C THR A 88 -1.73 4.02 7.66
N GLY A 89 -0.61 3.94 8.38
CA GLY A 89 -0.58 3.81 9.84
C GLY A 89 -0.91 2.42 10.36
N GLN A 90 -1.34 1.47 9.51
CA GLN A 90 -1.79 0.15 9.93
C GLN A 90 -0.68 -0.91 9.84
N ARG A 91 -0.29 -1.49 10.98
CA ARG A 91 0.70 -2.58 11.06
C ARG A 91 0.11 -3.99 10.97
N THR A 92 -1.20 -4.13 11.12
CA THR A 92 -1.88 -5.42 11.24
C THR A 92 -2.54 -5.84 9.94
N VAL A 93 -2.67 -7.16 9.74
CA VAL A 93 -3.51 -7.75 8.70
C VAL A 93 -4.89 -8.13 9.26
N PRO A 94 -5.96 -8.14 8.44
CA PRO A 94 -5.97 -7.72 7.04
C PRO A 94 -5.82 -6.20 6.88
N CYS A 95 -5.14 -5.74 5.83
CA CYS A 95 -5.13 -4.33 5.41
C CYS A 95 -5.84 -4.22 4.06
N VAL A 96 -7.03 -3.62 4.07
CA VAL A 96 -7.99 -3.66 2.95
C VAL A 96 -8.00 -2.34 2.20
N PHE A 97 -7.98 -2.44 0.87
CA PHE A 97 -8.15 -1.30 -0.04
C PHE A 97 -9.29 -1.56 -1.00
N ILE A 98 -10.08 -0.51 -1.28
CA ILE A 98 -11.12 -0.54 -2.32
C ILE A 98 -10.95 0.71 -3.19
N LYS A 99 -10.84 0.52 -4.51
CA LYS A 99 -10.60 1.58 -5.50
C LYS A 99 -9.42 2.49 -5.11
N GLY A 100 -8.33 1.88 -4.64
CA GLY A 100 -7.13 2.59 -4.19
C GLY A 100 -7.21 3.23 -2.80
N LYS A 101 -8.40 3.27 -2.17
CA LYS A 101 -8.59 3.88 -0.84
C LYS A 101 -8.40 2.84 0.26
N HIS A 102 -7.62 3.17 1.28
CA HIS A 102 -7.49 2.37 2.50
C HIS A 102 -8.79 2.37 3.30
N ILE A 103 -9.28 1.17 3.62
CA ILE A 103 -10.54 0.93 4.33
C ILE A 103 -10.30 0.57 5.80
N GLY A 104 -9.15 -0.04 6.11
CA GLY A 104 -8.80 -0.48 7.46
C GLY A 104 -8.66 -2.01 7.56
N GLY A 105 -9.04 -2.53 8.72
CA GLY A 105 -8.94 -3.94 9.07
C GLY A 105 -10.23 -4.73 8.90
N CYS A 106 -10.28 -5.88 9.58
CA CYS A 106 -11.47 -6.73 9.59
C CYS A 106 -12.67 -6.01 10.22
N ASP A 107 -12.47 -5.32 11.35
CA ASP A 107 -13.56 -4.67 12.05
C ASP A 107 -14.14 -3.51 11.24
N ASP A 108 -13.31 -2.69 10.60
CA ASP A 108 -13.74 -1.61 9.71
C ASP A 108 -14.55 -2.16 8.52
N THR A 109 -14.05 -3.21 7.87
CA THR A 109 -14.72 -3.85 6.73
C THR A 109 -16.09 -4.41 7.14
N MET A 110 -16.15 -5.11 8.28
CA MET A 110 -17.37 -5.73 8.79
C MET A 110 -18.39 -4.67 9.26
N ALA A 111 -17.92 -3.60 9.90
CA ALA A 111 -18.76 -2.48 10.30
C ALA A 111 -19.35 -1.76 9.07
N MET A 112 -18.55 -1.56 8.03
CA MET A 112 -19.02 -0.97 6.76
C MET A 112 -20.08 -1.83 6.08
N HIS A 113 -19.92 -3.16 6.13
CA HIS A 113 -20.94 -4.08 5.61
C HIS A 113 -22.23 -4.01 6.41
N LYS A 114 -22.14 -4.11 7.74
CA LYS A 114 -23.30 -4.00 8.65
C LYS A 114 -24.01 -2.65 8.51
N GLY A 115 -23.26 -1.58 8.24
CA GLY A 115 -23.80 -0.24 7.99
C GLY A 115 -24.38 -0.04 6.58
N GLY A 116 -24.36 -1.06 5.72
CA GLY A 116 -24.92 -0.99 4.35
C GLY A 116 -24.05 -0.23 3.33
N ASN A 117 -22.86 0.21 3.71
CA ASN A 117 -21.99 1.04 2.86
C ASN A 117 -21.02 0.22 1.99
N LEU A 118 -20.74 -1.02 2.36
CA LEU A 118 -19.73 -1.83 1.66
C LEU A 118 -20.16 -2.20 0.25
N VAL A 119 -21.41 -2.66 0.06
CA VAL A 119 -21.91 -3.09 -1.25
C VAL A 119 -21.93 -1.94 -2.26
N PRO A 120 -22.46 -0.74 -1.94
CA PRO A 120 -22.35 0.42 -2.83
C PRO A 120 -20.91 0.73 -3.25
N LEU A 121 -19.97 0.69 -2.31
CA LEU A 121 -18.56 0.97 -2.57
C LEU A 121 -17.92 -0.08 -3.50
N LEU A 122 -18.23 -1.36 -3.27
CA LEU A 122 -17.78 -2.46 -4.12
C LEU A 122 -18.37 -2.38 -5.53
N THR A 123 -19.63 -1.99 -5.65
CA THR A 123 -20.28 -1.74 -6.95
C THR A 123 -19.62 -0.58 -7.69
N GLU A 124 -19.37 0.54 -7.00
CA GLU A 124 -18.70 1.71 -7.61
C GLU A 124 -17.25 1.43 -8.01
N ALA A 125 -16.60 0.48 -7.33
CA ALA A 125 -15.28 -0.02 -7.69
C ALA A 125 -15.32 -1.01 -8.87
N GLY A 126 -16.51 -1.45 -9.31
CA GLY A 126 -16.66 -2.51 -10.31
C GLY A 126 -16.27 -3.89 -9.79
N ALA A 127 -16.23 -4.08 -8.47
CA ALA A 127 -15.84 -5.34 -7.84
C ALA A 127 -16.96 -6.38 -7.85
N ILE A 128 -18.23 -5.94 -7.82
CA ILE A 128 -19.43 -6.79 -7.89
C ILE A 128 -20.22 -6.41 -9.14
N ALA A 129 -20.79 -7.40 -9.84
CA ALA A 129 -21.71 -7.14 -10.94
C ALA A 129 -23.04 -6.59 -10.41
N THR A 130 -23.49 -5.46 -10.94
CA THR A 130 -24.90 -5.07 -10.81
C THR A 130 -25.75 -6.01 -11.65
N PRO A 131 -26.83 -6.60 -11.10
CA PRO A 131 -27.85 -7.21 -11.94
C PRO A 131 -28.35 -6.13 -12.88
N SER A 132 -28.14 -6.32 -14.18
CA SER A 132 -28.83 -5.53 -15.19
C SER A 132 -30.32 -5.85 -15.03
N LEU A 133 -31.13 -4.86 -14.64
CA LEU A 133 -32.58 -4.97 -14.62
C LEU A 133 -33.12 -5.10 -16.05
#